data_AF-A0A6I4MSR5-F1
#
_entry.id   AF-A0A6I4MSR5-F1
#
_cell.length_a   1.000
_cell.length_b   1.000
_cell.length_c   1.000
_cell.angle_alpha   90.00
_cell.angle_beta   90.00
_cell.angle_gamma   90.00
#
_symmetry.space_group_name_H-M   'P 1'
#
loop_
_entity.id
_entity.type
_entity.pdbx_description
1 polymer ?
#
loop_
_entity_poly.entity_id
_entity_poly.type
_entity_poly.pdbx_seq_one_letter_code
_entity_poly.pdbx_strand_id
1 'polypeptide(L)'
;MANKIPQLIAHLAWVPDPRDPRGIRHSLTSLPATAVAAVLTGATSFTAIGEWVADSPASVLDVLGIRCNLFLRVHEVPDEATIRDLLERVDPAALTAATGAWLNDLTRFEPTDRTRARDLRRPRREQVVVDGKALRGTRHHTATGRALHLLAARTSRGAVIAQAEIGGKTNEIPAFAPLPRPLNLADVVVTADALHTQRDHAVFLVEEKKAHYILTVKKNQPSLHRQLKQLPWRKIETGHTETHHGHGRTERRSIKVCAVAQGLTFPHAAQAICVTRRTRPRHGGRCKTVTVFAVTSLAAHQAEPQELAAWIRRHWQIEALHHVRDVTYREDASQIRAGHGPAAMATLRNLAIGILKLCGWTNIAAANRHHQRDPHRCLATLGLTIGHHDR
;
A
#
# COMPACT_ATOMS: atom_id res chain seq x y z
N MET A 1 5.11 1.42 27.16
CA MET A 1 5.04 2.02 25.80
C MET A 1 3.64 1.93 25.17
N ALA A 2 2.58 1.61 25.92
CA ALA A 2 1.24 1.37 25.39
C ALA A 2 0.36 2.63 25.17
N ASN A 3 0.73 3.78 25.75
CA ASN A 3 -0.15 4.96 25.83
C ASN A 3 0.07 6.02 24.72
N LYS A 4 0.70 5.66 23.59
CA LYS A 4 1.02 6.61 22.50
C LYS A 4 0.80 6.06 21.09
N ILE A 5 0.06 4.97 20.93
CA ILE A 5 -0.37 4.55 19.59
C ILE A 5 -1.63 5.37 19.27
N PRO A 6 -1.66 6.16 18.17
CA PRO A 6 -2.90 6.77 17.69
C PRO A 6 -3.97 5.69 17.61
N GLN A 7 -5.13 5.90 18.22
CA GLN A 7 -6.13 4.85 18.28
C GLN A 7 -6.80 4.71 16.90
N LEU A 8 -6.76 3.52 16.32
CA LEU A 8 -7.45 3.21 15.06
C LEU A 8 -8.93 3.65 15.11
N ILE A 9 -9.57 3.44 16.26
CA ILE A 9 -10.97 3.82 16.52
C ILE A 9 -11.22 5.32 16.29
N ALA A 10 -10.29 6.19 16.69
CA ALA A 10 -10.43 7.63 16.51
C ALA A 10 -10.43 8.04 15.03
N HIS A 11 -9.64 7.36 14.19
CA HIS A 11 -9.66 7.60 12.75
C HIS A 11 -10.89 6.99 12.07
N LEU A 12 -11.34 5.81 12.51
CA LEU A 12 -12.57 5.18 12.00
C LEU A 12 -13.80 6.04 12.28
N ALA A 13 -13.79 6.88 13.31
CA ALA A 13 -14.87 7.82 13.61
C ALA A 13 -15.05 8.92 12.53
N TRP A 14 -14.08 9.12 11.64
CA TRP A 14 -14.20 10.04 10.50
C TRP A 14 -15.06 9.50 9.36
N VAL A 15 -15.35 8.19 9.37
CA VAL A 15 -16.16 7.56 8.34
C VAL A 15 -17.63 7.91 8.59
N PRO A 16 -18.37 8.43 7.58
CA PRO A 16 -19.80 8.67 7.73
C PRO A 16 -20.58 7.37 7.93
N ASP A 17 -21.56 7.35 8.84
CA ASP A 17 -22.43 6.18 9.05
C ASP A 17 -23.52 6.12 7.95
N PRO A 18 -23.53 5.10 7.07
CA PRO A 18 -24.51 5.01 6.00
C PRO A 18 -25.85 4.39 6.46
N ARG A 19 -25.98 4.00 7.74
CA ARG A 19 -27.14 3.27 8.27
C ARG A 19 -28.24 4.23 8.73
N ASP A 20 -29.49 3.75 8.72
CA ASP A 20 -30.63 4.50 9.26
C ASP A 20 -30.50 4.61 10.81
N PRO A 21 -30.65 5.82 11.39
CA PRO A 21 -30.56 6.04 12.84
C PRO A 21 -31.50 5.17 13.68
N ARG A 22 -32.66 4.76 13.14
CA ARG A 22 -33.71 4.04 13.89
C ARG A 22 -33.36 2.59 14.22
N GLY A 23 -32.28 2.04 13.66
CA GLY A 23 -31.88 0.63 13.80
C GLY A 23 -30.46 0.38 14.33
N ILE A 24 -29.75 1.43 14.79
CA ILE A 24 -28.34 1.30 15.19
C ILE A 24 -28.22 0.59 16.53
N ARG A 25 -27.76 -0.67 16.50
CA ARG A 25 -27.43 -1.46 17.70
C ARG A 25 -25.94 -1.44 18.06
N HIS A 26 -25.08 -1.44 17.03
CA HIS A 26 -23.63 -1.45 17.18
C HIS A 26 -23.03 -0.15 16.66
N SER A 27 -22.01 0.35 17.36
CA SER A 27 -21.30 1.57 16.95
C SER A 27 -20.68 1.39 15.56
N LEU A 28 -20.61 2.48 14.79
CA LEU A 28 -19.96 2.44 13.49
C LEU A 28 -18.50 2.05 13.64
N THR A 29 -17.80 2.57 14.64
CA THR A 29 -16.36 2.36 14.84
C THR A 29 -16.01 0.92 15.22
N SER A 30 -16.86 0.26 16.02
CA SER A 30 -16.60 -1.11 16.48
C SER A 30 -16.65 -2.11 15.33
N LEU A 31 -17.56 -1.94 14.36
CA LEU A 31 -17.75 -2.93 13.29
C LEU A 31 -16.52 -3.06 12.36
N PRO A 32 -15.96 -1.98 11.77
CA PRO A 32 -14.71 -2.04 11.02
C PRO A 32 -13.52 -2.40 11.91
N ALA A 33 -13.44 -1.94 13.17
CA ALA A 33 -12.33 -2.30 14.06
C ALA A 33 -12.26 -3.82 14.28
N THR A 34 -13.42 -4.44 14.52
CA THR A 34 -13.55 -5.90 14.62
C THR A 34 -13.25 -6.59 13.30
N ALA A 35 -13.71 -6.05 12.17
CA ALA A 35 -13.37 -6.60 10.86
C ALA A 35 -11.86 -6.55 10.58
N VAL A 36 -11.16 -5.48 10.98
CA VAL A 36 -9.70 -5.39 10.88
C VAL A 36 -9.03 -6.43 11.76
N ALA A 37 -9.47 -6.61 13.00
CA ALA A 37 -8.94 -7.61 13.91
C ALA A 37 -9.12 -9.04 13.34
N ALA A 38 -10.28 -9.37 12.80
CA ALA A 38 -10.51 -10.63 12.11
C ALA A 38 -9.59 -10.81 10.89
N VAL A 39 -9.44 -9.78 10.05
CA VAL A 39 -8.56 -9.85 8.86
C VAL A 39 -7.08 -9.96 9.24
N LEU A 40 -6.64 -9.45 10.39
CA LEU A 40 -5.28 -9.70 10.92
C LEU A 40 -5.03 -11.18 11.20
N THR A 41 -6.06 -11.95 11.53
CA THR A 41 -5.97 -13.41 11.70
C THR A 41 -6.04 -14.18 10.38
N GLY A 42 -6.29 -13.48 9.26
CA GLY A 42 -6.40 -14.08 7.93
C GLY A 42 -7.82 -14.32 7.45
N ALA A 43 -8.85 -13.74 8.08
CA ALA A 43 -10.21 -13.81 7.58
C ALA A 43 -10.31 -13.25 6.14
N THR A 44 -10.86 -14.04 5.21
CA THR A 44 -10.93 -13.68 3.77
C THR A 44 -12.33 -13.37 3.25
N SER A 45 -13.36 -13.63 4.06
CA SER A 45 -14.78 -13.45 3.73
C SER A 45 -15.54 -12.79 4.89
N PHE A 46 -16.73 -12.24 4.62
CA PHE A 46 -17.60 -11.73 5.69
C PHE A 46 -18.03 -12.82 6.67
N THR A 47 -18.29 -14.04 6.18
CA THR A 47 -18.52 -15.22 7.04
C THR A 47 -17.38 -15.47 8.01
N ALA A 48 -16.13 -15.51 7.53
CA ALA A 48 -14.98 -15.72 8.40
C ALA A 48 -14.78 -14.56 9.39
N ILE A 49 -15.17 -13.33 9.02
CA ILE A 49 -15.19 -12.20 9.94
C ILE A 49 -16.23 -12.43 11.03
N GLY A 50 -17.48 -12.76 10.66
CA GLY A 50 -18.57 -13.01 11.60
C GLY A 50 -18.28 -14.16 12.57
N GLU A 51 -17.76 -15.29 12.07
CA GLU A 51 -17.30 -16.42 12.89
C GLU A 51 -16.23 -15.99 13.90
N TRP A 52 -15.24 -15.22 13.45
CA TRP A 52 -14.19 -14.71 14.35
C TRP A 52 -14.77 -13.81 15.47
N VAL A 53 -15.77 -12.97 15.15
CA VAL A 53 -16.41 -12.14 16.19
C VAL A 53 -17.21 -13.00 17.17
N ALA A 54 -17.95 -13.98 16.67
CA ALA A 54 -18.74 -14.91 17.49
C ALA A 54 -17.88 -15.71 18.48
N ASP A 55 -16.68 -16.12 18.04
CA ASP A 55 -15.74 -16.90 18.84
C ASP A 55 -14.80 -16.04 19.71
N SER A 56 -14.87 -14.71 19.61
CA SER A 56 -13.96 -13.81 20.33
C SER A 56 -14.28 -13.75 21.83
N PRO A 57 -13.26 -13.82 22.71
CA PRO A 57 -13.47 -13.67 24.15
C PRO A 57 -14.10 -12.32 24.51
N ALA A 58 -14.90 -12.28 25.58
CA ALA A 58 -15.54 -11.07 26.10
C ALA A 58 -14.57 -9.89 26.28
N SER A 59 -13.39 -10.15 26.84
CA SER A 59 -12.32 -9.16 27.04
C SER A 59 -11.76 -8.60 25.73
N VAL A 60 -11.90 -9.31 24.61
CA VAL A 60 -11.55 -8.80 23.28
C VAL A 60 -12.66 -7.93 22.71
N LEU A 61 -13.90 -8.39 22.86
CA LEU A 61 -15.10 -7.67 22.44
C LEU A 61 -15.23 -6.32 23.17
N ASP A 62 -14.90 -6.27 24.46
CA ASP A 62 -14.87 -5.04 25.26
C ASP A 62 -13.91 -3.99 24.66
N VAL A 63 -12.69 -4.40 24.34
CA VAL A 63 -11.66 -3.50 23.78
C VAL A 63 -12.03 -3.03 22.37
N LEU A 64 -12.74 -3.86 21.60
CA LEU A 64 -13.26 -3.49 20.29
C LEU A 64 -14.53 -2.62 20.35
N GLY A 65 -15.05 -2.35 21.55
CA GLY A 65 -16.23 -1.51 21.77
C GLY A 65 -17.53 -2.21 21.34
N ILE A 66 -17.58 -3.55 21.39
CA ILE A 66 -18.82 -4.29 21.17
C ILE A 66 -19.70 -4.12 22.40
N ARG A 67 -20.97 -3.79 22.15
CA ARG A 67 -21.95 -3.50 23.21
C ARG A 67 -22.11 -4.71 24.13
N CYS A 68 -21.99 -4.47 25.43
CA CYS A 68 -22.31 -5.44 26.47
C CYS A 68 -23.66 -5.10 27.10
N ASN A 69 -24.56 -6.08 27.16
CA ASN A 69 -25.77 -5.97 27.95
C ASN A 69 -25.40 -6.15 29.43
N LEU A 70 -25.33 -5.04 30.17
CA LEU A 70 -24.85 -5.05 31.57
C LEU A 70 -25.73 -5.88 32.51
N PHE A 71 -27.01 -6.07 32.20
CA PHE A 71 -27.92 -6.87 33.00
C PHE A 71 -27.66 -8.37 32.84
N LEU A 72 -27.48 -8.82 31.60
CA LEU A 72 -27.20 -10.22 31.29
C LEU A 72 -25.70 -10.58 31.36
N ARG A 73 -24.83 -9.57 31.39
CA ARG A 73 -23.36 -9.69 31.25
C ARG A 73 -22.94 -10.47 30.00
N VAL A 74 -23.68 -10.27 28.92
CA VAL A 74 -23.43 -10.90 27.61
C VAL A 74 -23.22 -9.82 26.56
N HIS A 75 -22.21 -10.00 25.72
CA HIS A 75 -21.99 -9.14 24.55
C HIS A 75 -23.07 -9.36 23.49
N GLU A 76 -23.63 -8.26 23.01
CA GLU A 76 -24.45 -8.25 21.81
C GLU A 76 -23.50 -8.31 20.62
N VAL A 77 -23.12 -9.54 20.24
CA VAL A 77 -22.19 -9.78 19.14
C VAL A 77 -22.89 -9.51 17.80
N PRO A 78 -22.31 -8.69 16.91
CA PRO A 78 -22.86 -8.49 15.57
C PRO A 78 -22.75 -9.77 14.76
N ASP A 79 -23.82 -10.11 14.05
CA ASP A 79 -23.79 -11.21 13.10
C ASP A 79 -23.08 -10.84 11.79
N GLU A 80 -22.86 -11.85 10.97
CA GLU A 80 -22.25 -11.71 9.64
C GLU A 80 -23.02 -10.71 8.76
N ALA A 81 -24.34 -10.76 8.78
CA ALA A 81 -25.21 -9.92 7.98
C ALA A 81 -25.04 -8.43 8.36
N THR A 82 -24.97 -8.12 9.65
CA THR A 82 -24.74 -6.76 10.16
C THR A 82 -23.40 -6.20 9.69
N ILE A 83 -22.35 -7.02 9.72
CA ILE A 83 -21.00 -6.62 9.26
C ILE A 83 -21.00 -6.42 7.74
N ARG A 84 -21.59 -7.35 6.99
CA ARG A 84 -21.74 -7.26 5.55
C ARG A 84 -22.50 -6.01 5.13
N ASP A 85 -23.69 -5.78 5.70
CA ASP A 85 -24.55 -4.66 5.37
C ASP A 85 -23.84 -3.32 5.55
N LEU A 86 -23.05 -3.19 6.62
CA LEU A 86 -22.23 -2.00 6.81
C LEU A 86 -21.14 -1.89 5.75
N LEU A 87 -20.31 -2.94 5.57
CA LEU A 87 -19.14 -2.89 4.68
C LEU A 87 -19.53 -2.78 3.20
N GLU A 88 -20.74 -3.19 2.82
CA GLU A 88 -21.27 -3.02 1.47
C GLU A 88 -21.84 -1.62 1.22
N ARG A 89 -22.11 -0.83 2.26
CA ARG A 89 -22.68 0.53 2.17
C ARG A 89 -21.70 1.64 2.52
N VAL A 90 -20.68 1.35 3.32
CA VAL A 90 -19.69 2.34 3.73
C VAL A 90 -18.96 2.90 2.52
N ASP A 91 -18.74 4.23 2.50
CA ASP A 91 -17.97 4.87 1.44
C ASP A 91 -16.52 4.33 1.46
N PRO A 92 -16.06 3.64 0.39
CA PRO A 92 -14.70 3.13 0.31
C PRO A 92 -13.64 4.22 0.42
N ALA A 93 -13.93 5.43 -0.10
CA ALA A 93 -12.98 6.54 -0.07
C ALA A 93 -12.81 7.06 1.36
N ALA A 94 -13.90 7.23 2.10
CA ALA A 94 -13.86 7.62 3.51
C ALA A 94 -13.15 6.57 4.37
N LEU A 95 -13.47 5.28 4.20
CA LEU A 95 -12.81 4.19 4.94
C LEU A 95 -11.30 4.14 4.63
N THR A 96 -10.93 4.29 3.37
CA THR A 96 -9.52 4.35 2.95
C THR A 96 -8.82 5.57 3.53
N ALA A 97 -9.44 6.74 3.51
CA ALA A 97 -8.85 7.96 4.05
C ALA A 97 -8.59 7.85 5.56
N ALA A 98 -9.55 7.32 6.32
CA ALA A 98 -9.42 7.07 7.75
C ALA A 98 -8.26 6.10 8.06
N THR A 99 -8.27 4.93 7.43
CA THR A 99 -7.25 3.89 7.67
C THR A 99 -5.87 4.28 7.16
N GLY A 100 -5.81 4.99 6.03
CA GLY A 100 -4.58 5.51 5.44
C GLY A 100 -3.96 6.63 6.26
N ALA A 101 -4.76 7.54 6.81
CA ALA A 101 -4.30 8.57 7.73
C ALA A 101 -3.69 7.97 9.00
N TRP A 102 -4.36 6.98 9.59
CA TRP A 102 -3.83 6.25 10.75
C TRP A 102 -2.49 5.57 10.45
N LEU A 103 -2.38 4.85 9.33
CA LEU A 103 -1.11 4.24 8.91
C LEU A 103 -0.02 5.29 8.65
N ASN A 104 -0.38 6.43 8.05
CA ASN A 104 0.54 7.54 7.85
C ASN A 104 1.04 8.11 9.19
N ASP A 105 0.17 8.24 10.19
CA ASP A 105 0.55 8.69 11.52
C ASP A 105 1.48 7.68 12.19
N LEU A 106 1.15 6.38 12.18
CA LEU A 106 2.03 5.31 12.68
C LEU A 106 3.41 5.35 12.03
N THR A 107 3.46 5.60 10.72
CA THR A 107 4.75 5.74 10.03
C THR A 107 5.55 6.95 10.53
N ARG A 108 4.90 8.09 10.81
CA ARG A 108 5.56 9.31 11.30
C ARG A 108 6.00 9.23 12.76
N PHE A 109 5.29 8.47 13.60
CA PHE A 109 5.56 8.33 15.04
C PHE A 109 6.75 7.42 15.36
N GLU A 110 7.08 6.46 14.49
CA GLU A 110 8.32 5.69 14.63
C GLU A 110 9.53 6.60 14.36
N PRO A 111 10.43 6.81 15.33
CA PRO A 111 11.63 7.59 15.13
C PRO A 111 12.39 6.96 13.96
N THR A 112 12.52 7.69 12.86
CA THR A 112 13.52 7.40 11.83
C THR A 112 14.88 7.57 12.48
N ASP A 113 15.34 6.55 13.24
CA ASP A 113 16.66 6.35 13.82
C ASP A 113 17.51 7.64 13.76
N ARG A 114 17.06 8.71 14.46
CA ARG A 114 17.65 10.07 14.35
C ARG A 114 19.06 10.05 14.91
N THR A 115 19.35 9.03 15.70
CA THR A 115 20.63 8.59 16.22
C THR A 115 21.62 8.11 15.15
N ARG A 116 21.16 7.58 14.00
CA ARG A 116 22.02 7.24 12.85
C ARG A 116 22.14 8.36 11.80
N ALA A 117 21.42 9.46 11.96
CA ALA A 117 21.44 10.59 11.02
C ALA A 117 22.66 11.51 11.18
N ARG A 118 23.55 11.26 12.14
CA ARG A 118 24.73 12.11 12.38
C ARG A 118 25.84 11.98 11.31
N ASP A 119 25.83 10.93 10.49
CA ASP A 119 26.88 10.67 9.48
C ASP A 119 26.44 10.83 8.01
N LEU A 120 25.20 11.26 7.75
CA LEU A 120 24.73 11.44 6.37
C LEU A 120 24.78 12.93 5.99
N ARG A 121 25.62 13.27 5.00
CA ARG A 121 25.71 14.61 4.39
C ARG A 121 24.39 15.10 3.76
N ARG A 122 23.36 14.24 3.66
CA ARG A 122 22.06 14.52 3.04
C ARG A 122 20.91 13.84 3.81
N PRO A 123 19.74 14.48 3.93
CA PRO A 123 18.57 13.86 4.54
C PRO A 123 18.07 12.69 3.68
N ARG A 124 17.73 11.56 4.32
CA ARG A 124 17.11 10.41 3.65
C ARG A 124 15.68 10.77 3.23
N ARG A 125 15.42 10.77 1.92
CA ARG A 125 14.07 11.00 1.38
C ARG A 125 13.20 9.77 1.52
N GLU A 126 11.95 9.99 1.89
CA GLU A 126 10.93 8.95 1.86
C GLU A 126 10.49 8.64 0.43
N GLN A 127 9.96 7.43 0.23
CA GLN A 127 9.41 7.01 -1.04
C GLN A 127 7.94 6.65 -0.87
N VAL A 128 7.13 7.16 -1.81
CA VAL A 128 5.76 6.71 -2.02
C VAL A 128 5.66 6.06 -3.40
N VAL A 129 5.15 4.84 -3.44
CA VAL A 129 4.92 4.06 -4.64
C VAL A 129 3.45 4.17 -5.02
N VAL A 130 3.15 4.59 -6.24
CA VAL A 130 1.79 4.63 -6.79
C VAL A 130 1.64 3.52 -7.84
N ASP A 131 0.67 2.63 -7.62
CA ASP A 131 0.45 1.46 -8.46
C ASP A 131 -1.02 1.02 -8.51
N GLY A 132 -1.40 0.41 -9.63
CA GLY A 132 -2.75 -0.09 -9.89
C GLY A 132 -2.88 -1.59 -9.69
N LYS A 133 -3.95 -2.03 -9.03
CA LYS A 133 -4.34 -3.45 -8.95
C LYS A 133 -5.76 -3.67 -9.43
N ALA A 134 -5.91 -4.60 -10.37
CA ALA A 134 -7.20 -5.14 -10.78
C ALA A 134 -7.67 -6.23 -9.79
N LEU A 135 -8.90 -6.11 -9.30
CA LEU A 135 -9.57 -7.13 -8.48
C LEU A 135 -10.28 -8.15 -9.38
N ARG A 136 -9.61 -9.23 -9.78
CA ARG A 136 -10.11 -10.09 -10.86
C ARG A 136 -11.44 -10.78 -10.53
N GLY A 137 -11.70 -11.08 -9.25
CA GLY A 137 -12.93 -11.71 -8.77
C GLY A 137 -14.22 -10.89 -9.04
N THR A 138 -14.09 -9.60 -9.38
CA THR A 138 -15.23 -8.69 -9.61
C THR A 138 -15.72 -8.64 -11.06
N ARG A 139 -14.99 -9.24 -12.02
CA ARG A 139 -15.26 -9.13 -13.46
C ARG A 139 -16.70 -9.47 -13.87
N HIS A 140 -17.26 -10.51 -13.28
CA HIS A 140 -18.58 -11.03 -13.63
C HIS A 140 -19.74 -10.16 -13.12
N HIS A 141 -19.47 -9.15 -12.29
CA HIS A 141 -20.48 -8.33 -11.62
C HIS A 141 -20.46 -6.87 -12.06
N THR A 142 -19.43 -6.43 -12.78
CA THR A 142 -19.50 -5.11 -13.40
C THR A 142 -20.33 -5.19 -14.67
N ALA A 143 -21.18 -4.20 -14.91
CA ALA A 143 -21.98 -4.10 -16.14
C ALA A 143 -21.11 -4.12 -17.42
N THR A 144 -19.82 -3.83 -17.30
CA THR A 144 -18.83 -3.82 -18.38
C THR A 144 -18.03 -5.12 -18.55
N GLY A 145 -18.19 -6.12 -17.67
CA GLY A 145 -17.38 -7.35 -17.67
C GLY A 145 -15.90 -7.14 -17.29
N ARG A 146 -15.55 -5.94 -16.80
CA ARG A 146 -14.18 -5.55 -16.40
C ARG A 146 -13.99 -5.71 -14.90
N ALA A 147 -12.77 -5.99 -14.47
CA ALA A 147 -12.46 -6.00 -13.04
C ALA A 147 -12.57 -4.57 -12.49
N LEU A 148 -12.90 -4.43 -11.21
CA LEU A 148 -12.64 -3.22 -10.46
C LEU A 148 -11.13 -2.96 -10.45
N HIS A 149 -10.72 -1.71 -10.68
CA HIS A 149 -9.32 -1.30 -10.57
C HIS A 149 -9.14 -0.39 -9.35
N LEU A 150 -8.10 -0.65 -8.57
CA LEU A 150 -7.73 0.15 -7.40
C LEU A 150 -6.35 0.77 -7.63
N LEU A 151 -6.25 2.09 -7.55
CA LEU A 151 -4.96 2.78 -7.53
C LEU A 151 -4.56 3.05 -6.09
N ALA A 152 -3.39 2.61 -5.67
CA ALA A 152 -2.93 2.70 -4.29
C ALA A 152 -1.60 3.46 -4.19
N ALA A 153 -1.47 4.29 -3.16
CA ALA A 153 -0.24 4.96 -2.76
C ALA A 153 0.32 4.27 -1.51
N ARG A 154 1.58 3.84 -1.58
CA ARG A 154 2.21 2.99 -0.57
C ARG A 154 3.56 3.55 -0.12
N THR A 155 3.83 3.51 1.17
CA THR A 155 5.14 3.93 1.71
C THR A 155 6.24 2.90 1.46
N SER A 156 7.49 3.31 1.66
CA SER A 156 8.67 2.44 1.63
C SER A 156 8.59 1.24 2.58
N ARG A 157 7.88 1.37 3.71
CA ARG A 157 7.62 0.30 4.70
C ARG A 157 6.50 -0.65 4.30
N GLY A 158 5.75 -0.32 3.26
CA GLY A 158 4.76 -1.18 2.67
C GLY A 158 3.34 -1.04 3.20
N ALA A 159 3.07 0.03 3.94
CA ALA A 159 1.73 0.46 4.30
C ALA A 159 1.09 1.23 3.14
N VAL A 160 -0.17 0.91 2.82
CA VAL A 160 -0.97 1.66 1.85
C VAL A 160 -1.63 2.83 2.59
N ILE A 161 -1.27 4.05 2.21
CA ILE A 161 -1.68 5.29 2.90
C ILE A 161 -2.79 6.04 2.16
N ALA A 162 -3.03 5.69 0.90
CA ALA A 162 -4.20 6.13 0.16
C ALA A 162 -4.56 5.10 -0.91
N GLN A 163 -5.83 5.03 -1.28
CA GLN A 163 -6.35 4.19 -2.34
C GLN A 163 -7.56 4.88 -2.99
N ALA A 164 -7.72 4.72 -4.30
CA ALA A 164 -8.86 5.21 -5.05
C ALA A 164 -9.42 4.09 -5.92
N GLU A 165 -10.74 3.95 -5.91
CA GLU A 165 -11.45 3.08 -6.84
C GLU A 165 -11.57 3.76 -8.19
N ILE A 166 -11.19 3.04 -9.24
CA ILE A 166 -11.29 3.48 -10.62
C ILE A 166 -12.46 2.72 -11.24
N GLY A 167 -13.53 3.47 -11.54
CA GLY A 167 -14.73 2.90 -12.15
C GLY A 167 -14.42 2.20 -13.48
N GLY A 168 -15.14 1.12 -13.79
CA GLY A 168 -14.83 0.23 -14.94
C GLY A 168 -14.88 0.87 -16.35
N LYS A 169 -15.34 2.12 -16.46
CA LYS A 169 -15.35 2.93 -17.70
C LYS A 169 -14.21 3.95 -17.78
N THR A 170 -13.52 4.22 -16.68
CA THR A 170 -12.50 5.28 -16.57
C THR A 170 -11.10 4.67 -16.60
N ASN A 171 -10.16 5.34 -17.25
CA ASN A 171 -8.76 4.92 -17.26
C ASN A 171 -8.07 5.33 -15.95
N GLU A 172 -6.98 4.67 -15.57
CA GLU A 172 -6.25 4.93 -14.30
C GLU A 172 -5.53 6.29 -14.29
N ILE A 173 -5.34 6.91 -15.46
CA ILE A 173 -4.63 8.17 -15.64
C ILE A 173 -5.30 9.35 -14.89
N PRO A 174 -6.59 9.68 -15.12
CA PRO A 174 -7.27 10.76 -14.39
C PRO A 174 -7.35 10.54 -12.88
N ALA A 175 -7.29 9.28 -12.41
CA ALA A 175 -7.30 8.97 -10.98
C ALA A 175 -5.95 9.21 -10.28
N PHE A 176 -4.87 9.44 -11.04
CA PHE A 176 -3.54 9.62 -10.48
C PHE A 176 -3.41 10.88 -9.63
N ALA A 177 -3.89 12.04 -10.07
CA ALA A 177 -3.71 13.29 -9.32
C ALA A 177 -4.63 13.40 -8.07
N PRO A 178 -5.90 12.95 -8.10
CA PRO A 178 -6.76 12.93 -6.91
C PRO A 178 -6.20 12.11 -5.73
N LEU A 179 -5.60 10.94 -6.00
CA LEU A 179 -5.09 10.02 -4.98
C LEU A 179 -4.02 10.63 -4.03
N PRO A 180 -2.92 11.24 -4.51
CA PRO A 180 -1.89 11.89 -3.70
C PRO A 180 -2.23 13.33 -3.28
N ARG A 181 -3.32 13.93 -3.81
CA ARG A 181 -3.71 15.30 -3.46
C ARG A 181 -3.85 15.54 -1.94
N PRO A 182 -4.49 14.67 -1.13
CA PRO A 182 -4.59 14.86 0.32
C PRO A 182 -3.29 14.56 1.08
N LEU A 183 -2.30 13.91 0.46
CA LEU A 183 -1.07 13.50 1.13
C LEU A 183 -0.04 14.65 1.16
N ASN A 184 0.64 14.87 2.29
CA ASN A 184 1.81 15.74 2.29
C ASN A 184 3.01 14.99 1.68
N LEU A 185 3.42 15.40 0.47
CA LEU A 185 4.49 14.77 -0.32
C LEU A 185 5.67 15.70 -0.56
N ALA A 186 5.76 16.82 0.17
CA ALA A 186 6.91 17.70 0.06
C ALA A 186 8.20 16.93 0.34
N ASP A 187 9.18 17.05 -0.55
CA ASP A 187 10.49 16.37 -0.44
C ASP A 187 10.43 14.82 -0.56
N VAL A 188 9.27 14.24 -0.87
CA VAL A 188 9.07 12.78 -1.05
C VAL A 188 9.36 12.36 -2.49
N VAL A 189 9.93 11.17 -2.68
CA VAL A 189 10.12 10.55 -4.00
C VAL A 189 8.91 9.68 -4.35
N VAL A 190 8.14 10.11 -5.34
CA VAL A 190 7.02 9.35 -5.90
C VAL A 190 7.49 8.46 -7.05
N THR A 191 7.29 7.16 -6.95
CA THR A 191 7.56 6.23 -8.04
C THR A 191 6.27 5.66 -8.59
N ALA A 192 6.14 5.61 -9.91
CA ALA A 192 4.93 5.11 -10.54
C ALA A 192 5.25 4.31 -11.80
N ASP A 193 4.30 3.45 -12.13
CA ASP A 193 4.38 2.57 -13.28
C ASP A 193 4.31 3.35 -14.60
N ALA A 194 4.75 2.71 -15.68
CA ALA A 194 4.97 3.41 -16.94
C ALA A 194 3.72 4.10 -17.50
N LEU A 195 2.53 3.55 -17.20
CA LEU A 195 1.25 4.16 -17.55
C LEU A 195 1.10 5.59 -17.01
N HIS A 196 1.66 5.86 -15.83
CA HIS A 196 1.62 7.17 -15.15
C HIS A 196 2.79 8.08 -15.52
N THR A 197 3.67 7.66 -16.43
CA THR A 197 4.67 8.54 -17.05
C THR A 197 3.97 9.52 -17.99
N GLN A 198 3.27 10.49 -17.41
CA GLN A 198 2.53 11.55 -18.08
C GLN A 198 3.12 12.90 -17.70
N ARG A 199 3.08 13.84 -18.65
CA ARG A 199 3.64 15.20 -18.45
C ARG A 199 2.93 15.91 -17.30
N ASP A 200 1.60 15.87 -17.30
CA ASP A 200 0.77 16.55 -16.30
C ASP A 200 0.99 15.97 -14.89
N HIS A 201 1.23 14.65 -14.79
CA HIS A 201 1.57 14.04 -13.51
C HIS A 201 2.92 14.56 -12.99
N ALA A 202 3.92 14.70 -13.85
CA ALA A 202 5.23 15.23 -13.47
C ALA A 202 5.14 16.70 -13.01
N VAL A 203 4.38 17.52 -13.73
CA VAL A 203 4.09 18.92 -13.37
C VAL A 203 3.38 18.98 -12.02
N PHE A 204 2.28 18.24 -11.85
CA PHE A 204 1.53 18.17 -10.59
C PHE A 204 2.42 17.77 -9.40
N LEU A 205 3.26 16.74 -9.56
CA LEU A 205 4.12 16.26 -8.47
C LEU A 205 5.17 17.30 -8.07
N VAL A 206 5.81 17.95 -9.03
CA VAL A 206 6.90 18.90 -8.76
C VAL A 206 6.36 20.26 -8.33
N GLU A 207 5.38 20.80 -9.06
CA GLU A 207 4.92 22.18 -8.90
C GLU A 207 3.90 22.32 -7.77
N GLU A 208 2.88 21.44 -7.71
CA GLU A 208 1.84 21.51 -6.69
C GLU A 208 2.26 20.78 -5.40
N LYS A 209 2.75 19.54 -5.51
CA LYS A 209 3.06 18.71 -4.34
C LYS A 209 4.45 18.94 -3.75
N LYS A 210 5.33 19.67 -4.45
CA LYS A 210 6.76 19.85 -4.09
C LYS A 210 7.48 18.52 -3.85
N ALA A 211 7.02 17.49 -4.56
CA ALA A 211 7.57 16.14 -4.54
C ALA A 211 8.58 15.97 -5.68
N HIS A 212 9.32 14.87 -5.63
CA HIS A 212 10.12 14.40 -6.74
C HIS A 212 9.51 13.14 -7.33
N TYR A 213 9.85 12.83 -8.58
CA TYR A 213 9.39 11.59 -9.21
C TYR A 213 10.53 10.70 -9.70
N ILE A 214 10.26 9.40 -9.81
CA ILE A 214 10.98 8.47 -10.68
C ILE A 214 9.95 7.69 -11.48
N LEU A 215 9.92 7.90 -12.79
CA LEU A 215 8.90 7.36 -13.67
C LEU A 215 9.54 6.43 -14.70
N THR A 216 9.01 5.21 -14.80
CA THR A 216 9.52 4.22 -15.76
C THR A 216 9.05 4.54 -17.18
N VAL A 217 9.95 4.54 -18.14
CA VAL A 217 9.64 4.92 -19.53
C VAL A 217 9.58 3.66 -20.39
N LYS A 218 8.39 3.37 -20.93
CA LYS A 218 8.16 2.31 -21.92
C LYS A 218 7.73 2.92 -23.25
N LYS A 219 7.19 2.09 -24.15
CA LYS A 219 6.74 2.49 -25.49
C LYS A 219 5.51 3.41 -25.50
N ASN A 220 4.81 3.56 -24.38
CA ASN A 220 3.70 4.50 -24.23
C ASN A 220 4.14 5.97 -24.27
N GLN A 221 5.44 6.24 -24.09
CA GLN A 221 6.05 7.55 -24.33
C GLN A 221 7.12 7.42 -25.44
N PRO A 222 6.72 7.27 -26.72
CA PRO A 222 7.61 6.81 -27.78
C PRO A 222 8.74 7.78 -28.09
N SER A 223 8.48 9.09 -28.06
CA SER A 223 9.50 10.14 -28.27
C SER A 223 10.54 10.13 -27.15
N LEU A 224 10.10 10.19 -25.89
CA LEU A 224 10.98 10.14 -24.72
C LEU A 224 11.79 8.85 -24.68
N HIS A 225 11.16 7.70 -24.93
CA HIS A 225 11.84 6.42 -24.97
C HIS A 225 12.91 6.36 -26.08
N ARG A 226 12.67 6.99 -27.24
CA ARG A 226 13.67 7.13 -28.32
C ARG A 226 14.84 7.99 -27.88
N GLN A 227 14.59 9.15 -27.27
CA GLN A 227 15.63 10.03 -26.73
C GLN A 227 16.50 9.29 -25.70
N LEU A 228 15.88 8.57 -24.77
CA LEU A 228 16.59 7.79 -23.77
C LEU A 228 17.46 6.70 -24.39
N LYS A 229 16.99 6.00 -25.43
CA LYS A 229 17.80 5.00 -26.14
C LYS A 229 19.02 5.56 -26.86
N GLN A 230 18.96 6.81 -27.31
CA GLN A 230 20.04 7.49 -28.04
C GLN A 230 21.14 8.05 -27.14
N LEU A 231 20.90 8.12 -25.83
CA LEU A 231 21.93 8.54 -24.88
C LEU A 231 23.15 7.59 -24.93
N PRO A 232 24.37 8.10 -24.70
CA PRO A 232 25.61 7.35 -24.86
C PRO A 232 25.87 6.38 -23.69
N TRP A 233 24.93 5.49 -23.38
CA TRP A 233 25.00 4.54 -22.27
C TRP A 233 26.25 3.66 -22.24
N ARG A 234 26.91 3.45 -23.38
CA ARG A 234 28.18 2.73 -23.45
C ARG A 234 29.35 3.52 -22.87
N LYS A 235 29.31 4.85 -22.97
CA LYS A 235 30.33 5.78 -22.43
C LYS A 235 30.07 6.15 -20.97
N ILE A 236 28.84 5.99 -20.49
CA ILE A 236 28.46 6.28 -19.11
C ILE A 236 28.89 5.12 -18.21
N GLU A 237 29.59 5.45 -17.13
CA GLU A 237 30.03 4.49 -16.13
C GLU A 237 28.86 3.88 -15.35
N THR A 238 29.09 2.69 -14.80
CA THR A 238 28.06 2.03 -13.97
C THR A 238 28.10 2.63 -12.58
N GLY A 239 27.08 3.42 -12.25
CA GLY A 239 27.04 4.13 -10.96
C GLY A 239 26.76 3.23 -9.76
N HIS A 240 26.03 2.12 -9.94
CA HIS A 240 25.83 1.13 -8.90
C HIS A 240 25.50 -0.25 -9.48
N THR A 241 25.86 -1.32 -8.76
CA THR A 241 25.53 -2.69 -9.13
C THR A 241 25.15 -3.49 -7.89
N GLU A 242 24.11 -4.29 -8.01
CA GLU A 242 23.65 -5.21 -6.98
C GLU A 242 23.50 -6.62 -7.56
N THR A 243 23.92 -7.64 -6.82
CA THR A 243 23.77 -9.04 -7.22
C THR A 243 22.98 -9.80 -6.17
N HIS A 244 21.97 -10.55 -6.61
CA HIS A 244 21.11 -11.37 -5.77
C HIS A 244 21.15 -12.82 -6.22
N HIS A 245 21.16 -13.74 -5.27
CA HIS A 245 21.13 -15.18 -5.49
C HIS A 245 19.86 -15.74 -4.86
N GLY A 246 19.01 -16.40 -5.64
CA GLY A 246 17.76 -16.95 -5.11
C GLY A 246 16.95 -17.67 -6.19
N HIS A 247 16.06 -18.57 -5.79
CA HIS A 247 15.18 -19.33 -6.70
C HIS A 247 15.92 -19.97 -7.89
N GLY A 248 17.09 -20.57 -7.64
CA GLY A 248 17.90 -21.25 -8.66
C GLY A 248 18.52 -20.34 -9.73
N ARG A 249 18.60 -19.03 -9.49
CA ARG A 249 19.17 -18.05 -10.43
C ARG A 249 20.03 -17.00 -9.72
N THR A 250 21.01 -16.48 -10.46
CA THR A 250 21.77 -15.28 -10.10
C THR A 250 21.24 -14.11 -10.92
N GLU A 251 20.88 -13.03 -10.23
CA GLU A 251 20.36 -11.83 -10.84
C GLU A 251 21.26 -10.64 -10.51
N ARG A 252 21.83 -10.02 -11.54
CA ARG A 252 22.65 -8.82 -11.41
C ARG A 252 21.88 -7.63 -11.97
N ARG A 253 21.69 -6.59 -11.17
CA ARG A 253 21.12 -5.30 -11.59
C ARG A 253 22.22 -4.27 -11.59
N SER A 254 22.37 -3.53 -12.68
CA SER A 254 23.28 -2.39 -12.79
C SER A 254 22.52 -1.16 -13.22
N ILE A 255 22.84 -0.02 -12.62
CA ILE A 255 22.26 1.27 -12.96
C ILE A 255 23.32 2.17 -13.60
N LYS A 256 22.93 2.87 -14.65
CA LYS A 256 23.66 3.99 -15.24
C LYS A 256 22.77 5.22 -15.17
N VAL A 257 23.36 6.36 -14.85
CA VAL A 257 22.64 7.62 -14.68
C VAL A 257 23.35 8.72 -15.46
N CYS A 258 22.59 9.59 -16.10
CA CYS A 258 23.10 10.71 -16.89
C CYS A 258 22.29 11.96 -16.55
N ALA A 259 22.95 13.08 -16.25
CA ALA A 259 22.28 14.36 -16.14
C ALA A 259 21.77 14.82 -17.51
N VAL A 260 20.55 15.34 -17.57
CA VAL A 260 19.86 15.66 -18.84
C VAL A 260 19.28 17.07 -18.85
N ALA A 261 19.98 18.01 -18.22
CA ALA A 261 19.51 19.34 -17.82
C ALA A 261 18.69 20.13 -18.87
N GLN A 262 18.85 19.87 -20.18
CA GLN A 262 18.02 20.45 -21.25
C GLN A 262 17.74 19.48 -22.43
N GLY A 263 18.04 18.19 -22.30
CA GLY A 263 18.06 17.25 -23.44
C GLY A 263 16.78 16.42 -23.63
N LEU A 264 16.00 16.22 -22.56
CA LEU A 264 14.76 15.44 -22.64
C LEU A 264 13.56 16.36 -22.70
N THR A 265 12.60 16.00 -23.54
CA THR A 265 11.37 16.77 -23.70
C THR A 265 10.40 16.64 -22.52
N PHE A 266 10.72 15.85 -21.48
CA PHE A 266 9.81 15.54 -20.37
C PHE A 266 9.93 16.58 -19.22
N PRO A 267 8.82 17.08 -18.66
CA PRO A 267 8.84 18.17 -17.67
C PRO A 267 9.70 17.84 -16.46
N HIS A 268 10.53 18.80 -16.03
CA HIS A 268 11.38 18.71 -14.83
C HIS A 268 12.40 17.56 -14.82
N ALA A 269 12.61 16.83 -15.93
CA ALA A 269 13.54 15.72 -15.96
C ALA A 269 15.00 16.21 -15.84
N ALA A 270 15.63 15.89 -14.70
CA ALA A 270 17.00 16.29 -14.39
C ALA A 270 18.01 15.17 -14.65
N GLN A 271 17.62 13.91 -14.45
CA GLN A 271 18.45 12.74 -14.76
C GLN A 271 17.69 11.67 -15.55
N ALA A 272 18.39 11.08 -16.53
CA ALA A 272 18.00 9.86 -17.23
C ALA A 272 18.64 8.65 -16.56
N ILE A 273 17.88 7.56 -16.47
CA ILE A 273 18.29 6.34 -15.79
C ILE A 273 18.15 5.16 -16.75
N CYS A 274 19.18 4.33 -16.80
CA CYS A 274 19.16 3.04 -17.48
C CYS A 274 19.47 1.94 -16.47
N VAL A 275 18.50 1.06 -16.24
CA VAL A 275 18.67 -0.13 -15.39
C VAL A 275 18.76 -1.35 -16.27
N THR A 276 19.85 -2.10 -16.15
CA THR A 276 20.03 -3.39 -16.80
C THR A 276 19.90 -4.50 -15.77
N ARG A 277 18.94 -5.42 -15.98
CA ARG A 277 18.78 -6.66 -15.21
C ARG A 277 19.29 -7.82 -16.03
N ARG A 278 20.32 -8.50 -15.54
CA ARG A 278 20.90 -9.70 -16.14
C ARG A 278 20.62 -10.90 -15.24
N THR A 279 19.85 -11.86 -15.74
CA THR A 279 19.49 -13.08 -15.02
C THR A 279 20.23 -14.27 -15.64
N ARG A 280 20.90 -15.06 -14.80
CA ARG A 280 21.61 -16.29 -15.16
C ARG A 280 21.04 -17.46 -14.34
N PRO A 281 20.55 -18.53 -14.96
CA PRO A 281 20.20 -19.76 -14.24
C PRO A 281 21.44 -20.37 -13.58
N ARG A 282 21.26 -21.00 -12.41
CA ARG A 282 22.37 -21.61 -11.64
C ARG A 282 22.87 -22.92 -12.25
N HIS A 283 21.99 -23.69 -12.89
CA HIS A 283 22.31 -24.99 -13.49
C HIS A 283 22.58 -24.91 -15.01
N GLY A 284 23.18 -23.81 -15.47
CA GLY A 284 23.42 -23.57 -16.89
C GLY A 284 22.16 -23.13 -17.65
N GLY A 285 22.36 -22.50 -18.82
CA GLY A 285 21.27 -22.01 -19.68
C GLY A 285 21.47 -20.57 -20.16
N ARG A 286 20.55 -20.13 -21.04
CA ARG A 286 20.63 -18.82 -21.69
C ARG A 286 20.46 -17.68 -20.69
N CYS A 287 21.40 -16.75 -20.72
CA CYS A 287 21.32 -15.52 -19.95
C CYS A 287 20.27 -14.58 -20.56
N LYS A 288 19.40 -14.01 -19.72
CA LYS A 288 18.42 -13.01 -20.14
C LYS A 288 18.84 -11.64 -19.66
N THR A 289 18.85 -10.66 -20.55
CA THR A 289 19.14 -9.26 -20.23
C THR A 289 17.91 -8.41 -20.55
N VAL A 290 17.43 -7.68 -19.56
CA VAL A 290 16.31 -6.73 -19.70
C VAL A 290 16.84 -5.34 -19.39
N THR A 291 16.55 -4.38 -20.27
CA THR A 291 16.88 -2.96 -20.06
C THR A 291 15.59 -2.18 -19.82
N VAL A 292 15.58 -1.38 -18.76
CA VAL A 292 14.48 -0.50 -18.39
C VAL A 292 15.02 0.92 -18.30
N PHE A 293 14.30 1.87 -18.89
CA PHE A 293 14.61 3.28 -18.77
C PHE A 293 13.69 3.95 -17.75
N ALA A 294 14.20 4.95 -17.06
CA ALA A 294 13.42 5.82 -16.19
C ALA A 294 13.95 7.26 -16.26
N VAL A 295 13.13 8.20 -15.82
CA VAL A 295 13.49 9.62 -15.66
C VAL A 295 13.17 10.07 -14.26
N THR A 296 13.94 11.02 -13.73
CA THR A 296 13.70 11.62 -12.41
C THR A 296 13.86 13.13 -12.44
N SER A 297 13.10 13.81 -11.59
CA SER A 297 13.26 15.24 -11.30
C SER A 297 14.42 15.57 -10.38
N LEU A 298 15.04 14.57 -9.76
CA LEU A 298 16.19 14.78 -8.87
C LEU A 298 17.45 15.03 -9.69
N ALA A 299 18.15 16.13 -9.42
CA ALA A 299 19.45 16.40 -9.99
C ALA A 299 20.54 15.47 -9.41
N ALA A 300 21.70 15.40 -10.06
CA ALA A 300 22.80 14.52 -9.64
C ALA A 300 23.32 14.84 -8.21
N HIS A 301 23.25 16.10 -7.79
CA HIS A 301 23.60 16.51 -6.43
C HIS A 301 22.48 16.24 -5.40
N GLN A 302 21.30 15.80 -5.83
CA GLN A 302 20.16 15.51 -4.95
C GLN A 302 19.95 14.01 -4.74
N ALA A 303 20.35 13.18 -5.70
CA ALA A 303 20.21 11.73 -5.61
C ALA A 303 21.34 10.99 -6.34
N GLU A 304 21.99 10.09 -5.61
CA GLU A 304 23.05 9.24 -6.16
C GLU A 304 22.50 8.00 -6.88
N PRO A 305 23.26 7.38 -7.79
CA PRO A 305 22.84 6.17 -8.48
C PRO A 305 22.41 5.03 -7.55
N GLN A 306 23.03 4.89 -6.38
CA GLN A 306 22.65 3.88 -5.40
C GLN A 306 21.26 4.14 -4.80
N GLU A 307 20.92 5.40 -4.49
CA GLU A 307 19.60 5.78 -3.97
C GLU A 307 18.51 5.55 -5.03
N LEU A 308 18.77 5.98 -6.26
CA LEU A 308 17.89 5.76 -7.41
C LEU A 308 17.64 4.26 -7.65
N ALA A 309 18.68 3.43 -7.59
CA ALA A 309 18.55 1.98 -7.71
C ALA A 309 17.70 1.39 -6.57
N ALA A 310 17.87 1.87 -5.34
CA ALA A 310 17.12 1.40 -4.19
C ALA A 310 15.62 1.75 -4.32
N TRP A 311 15.26 2.97 -4.73
CA TRP A 311 13.86 3.34 -4.96
C TRP A 311 13.21 2.56 -6.11
N ILE A 312 13.91 2.39 -7.24
CA ILE A 312 13.41 1.58 -8.36
C ILE A 312 13.21 0.12 -7.95
N ARG A 313 14.13 -0.43 -7.16
CA ARG A 313 14.01 -1.81 -6.64
C ARG A 313 12.78 -1.95 -5.74
N ARG A 314 12.56 -0.99 -4.83
CA ARG A 314 11.39 -0.99 -3.93
C ARG A 314 10.08 -0.85 -4.71
N HIS A 315 10.06 -0.05 -5.78
CA HIS A 315 8.92 0.03 -6.71
C HIS A 315 8.56 -1.35 -7.27
N TRP A 316 9.55 -2.11 -7.76
CA TRP A 316 9.29 -3.45 -8.30
C TRP A 316 8.87 -4.49 -7.26
N GLN A 317 9.19 -4.29 -5.99
CA GLN A 317 8.71 -5.18 -4.92
C GLN A 317 7.20 -5.07 -4.65
N ILE A 318 6.49 -4.17 -5.34
CA ILE A 318 5.04 -4.07 -5.19
C ILE A 318 4.31 -5.32 -5.68
N GLU A 319 4.88 -6.06 -6.64
CA GLU A 319 4.35 -7.35 -7.08
C GLU A 319 4.23 -8.34 -5.90
N ALA A 320 5.10 -8.24 -4.91
CA ALA A 320 5.02 -9.07 -3.70
C ALA A 320 3.79 -8.74 -2.84
N LEU A 321 3.32 -7.48 -2.83
CA LEU A 321 2.07 -7.12 -2.16
C LEU A 321 0.87 -7.75 -2.88
N HIS A 322 0.85 -7.68 -4.22
CA HIS A 322 -0.21 -8.31 -5.01
C HIS A 322 -0.25 -9.81 -4.73
N HIS A 323 0.90 -10.47 -4.71
CA HIS A 323 0.99 -11.87 -4.35
C HIS A 323 0.46 -12.16 -2.93
N VAL A 324 0.79 -11.35 -1.92
CA VAL A 324 0.23 -11.53 -0.56
C VAL A 324 -1.29 -11.39 -0.56
N ARG A 325 -1.84 -10.37 -1.23
CA ARG A 325 -3.29 -10.17 -1.34
C ARG A 325 -3.96 -11.36 -2.04
N ASP A 326 -3.36 -11.85 -3.12
CA ASP A 326 -3.95 -12.90 -3.96
C ASP A 326 -3.81 -14.28 -3.34
N VAL A 327 -2.64 -14.61 -2.78
CA VAL A 327 -2.34 -15.96 -2.27
C VAL A 327 -2.67 -16.10 -0.79
N THR A 328 -2.33 -15.11 0.04
CA THR A 328 -2.60 -15.17 1.49
C THR A 328 -4.04 -14.77 1.81
N TYR A 329 -4.55 -13.72 1.16
CA TYR A 329 -5.91 -13.23 1.41
C TYR A 329 -6.95 -13.64 0.36
N ARG A 330 -6.55 -14.48 -0.61
CA ARG A 330 -7.44 -15.07 -1.63
C ARG A 330 -8.23 -14.02 -2.42
N GLU A 331 -7.66 -12.84 -2.62
CA GLU A 331 -8.38 -11.68 -3.15
C GLU A 331 -8.96 -11.92 -4.55
N ASP A 332 -8.17 -12.49 -5.46
CA ASP A 332 -8.64 -12.84 -6.81
C ASP A 332 -9.71 -13.95 -6.82
N ALA A 333 -9.76 -14.77 -5.77
CA ALA A 333 -10.76 -15.82 -5.60
C ALA A 333 -11.99 -15.37 -4.78
N SER A 334 -12.00 -14.12 -4.30
CA SER A 334 -13.06 -13.61 -3.42
C SER A 334 -14.41 -13.58 -4.13
N GLN A 335 -15.46 -14.00 -3.42
CA GLN A 335 -16.85 -13.99 -3.90
C GLN A 335 -17.65 -12.79 -3.36
N ILE A 336 -17.00 -11.86 -2.65
CA ILE A 336 -17.65 -10.62 -2.20
C ILE A 336 -17.77 -9.70 -3.41
N ARG A 337 -19.00 -9.31 -3.75
CA ARG A 337 -19.34 -8.68 -5.03
C ARG A 337 -20.37 -7.55 -4.93
N ALA A 338 -21.13 -7.48 -3.85
CA ALA A 338 -22.22 -6.53 -3.71
C ALA A 338 -21.75 -5.19 -3.13
N GLY A 339 -22.41 -4.13 -3.58
CA GLY A 339 -22.14 -2.74 -3.17
C GLY A 339 -20.64 -2.40 -3.15
N HIS A 340 -20.22 -1.78 -2.07
CA HIS A 340 -18.85 -1.39 -1.78
C HIS A 340 -17.99 -2.51 -1.14
N GLY A 341 -18.56 -3.70 -0.93
CA GLY A 341 -17.90 -4.81 -0.24
C GLY A 341 -16.52 -5.19 -0.79
N PRO A 342 -16.31 -5.29 -2.12
CA PRO A 342 -14.99 -5.57 -2.69
C PRO A 342 -13.92 -4.53 -2.32
N ALA A 343 -14.28 -3.24 -2.39
CA ALA A 343 -13.38 -2.14 -2.09
C ALA A 343 -13.12 -2.01 -0.57
N ALA A 344 -14.14 -2.21 0.25
CA ALA A 344 -14.01 -2.27 1.71
C ALA A 344 -13.06 -3.41 2.13
N MET A 345 -13.23 -4.62 1.60
CA MET A 345 -12.33 -5.75 1.90
C MET A 345 -10.91 -5.52 1.40
N ALA A 346 -10.72 -4.91 0.23
CA ALA A 346 -9.39 -4.53 -0.25
C ALA A 346 -8.71 -3.56 0.74
N THR A 347 -9.47 -2.61 1.29
CA THR A 347 -8.99 -1.65 2.30
C THR A 347 -8.61 -2.36 3.60
N LEU A 348 -9.45 -3.25 4.11
CA LEU A 348 -9.18 -4.04 5.32
C LEU A 348 -7.92 -4.91 5.16
N ARG A 349 -7.75 -5.58 4.01
CA ARG A 349 -6.56 -6.39 3.71
C ARG A 349 -5.30 -5.54 3.65
N ASN A 350 -5.36 -4.40 2.96
CA ASN A 350 -4.22 -3.47 2.88
C ASN A 350 -3.84 -2.93 4.26
N LEU A 351 -4.83 -2.62 5.10
CA LEU A 351 -4.62 -2.19 6.47
C LEU A 351 -3.94 -3.28 7.29
N ALA A 352 -4.46 -4.50 7.29
CA ALA A 352 -3.86 -5.64 7.99
C ALA A 352 -2.42 -5.89 7.53
N ILE A 353 -2.16 -5.89 6.22
CA ILE A 353 -0.80 -6.05 5.69
C ILE A 353 0.11 -4.90 6.13
N GLY A 354 -0.38 -3.67 6.11
CA GLY A 354 0.34 -2.48 6.56
C GLY A 354 0.75 -2.59 8.03
N ILE A 355 -0.20 -2.91 8.90
CA ILE A 355 0.02 -3.13 10.34
C ILE A 355 1.09 -4.20 10.56
N LEU A 356 0.92 -5.39 9.98
CA LEU A 356 1.83 -6.50 10.18
C LEU A 356 3.27 -6.15 9.75
N LYS A 357 3.42 -5.44 8.63
CA LYS A 357 4.74 -4.98 8.17
C LYS A 357 5.36 -3.93 9.09
N LEU A 358 4.56 -3.02 9.62
CA LEU A 358 5.04 -2.02 10.59
C LEU A 358 5.49 -2.68 11.89
N CYS A 359 4.84 -3.78 12.30
CA CYS A 359 5.27 -4.62 13.41
C CYS A 359 6.46 -5.56 13.07
N GLY A 360 7.07 -5.42 11.89
CA GLY A 360 8.28 -6.16 11.50
C GLY A 360 8.04 -7.53 10.86
N TRP A 361 6.79 -7.94 10.61
CA TRP A 361 6.51 -9.22 9.96
C TRP A 361 6.92 -9.20 8.48
N THR A 362 7.83 -10.10 8.10
CA THR A 362 8.24 -10.31 6.71
C THR A 362 7.41 -11.39 6.00
N ASN A 363 6.88 -12.36 6.76
CA ASN A 363 6.00 -13.42 6.27
C ASN A 363 4.58 -13.23 6.82
N ILE A 364 3.70 -12.70 5.98
CA ILE A 364 2.31 -12.37 6.34
C ILE A 364 1.50 -13.62 6.66
N ALA A 365 1.70 -14.73 5.96
CA ALA A 365 0.99 -15.97 6.27
C ALA A 365 1.38 -16.54 7.66
N ALA A 366 2.66 -16.40 8.05
CA ALA A 366 3.09 -16.76 9.40
C ALA A 366 2.50 -15.81 10.46
N ALA A 367 2.44 -14.51 10.15
CA ALA A 367 1.81 -13.52 11.01
C ALA A 367 0.32 -13.81 11.23
N ASN A 368 -0.44 -14.12 10.17
CA ASN A 368 -1.86 -14.48 10.28
C ASN A 368 -2.05 -15.67 11.21
N ARG A 369 -1.27 -16.76 11.03
CA ARG A 369 -1.31 -17.93 11.93
C ARG A 369 -0.93 -17.60 13.37
N HIS A 370 -0.01 -16.67 13.58
CA HIS A 370 0.38 -16.24 14.93
C HIS A 370 -0.78 -15.53 15.65
N HIS A 371 -1.53 -14.69 14.95
CA HIS A 371 -2.68 -13.95 15.47
C HIS A 371 -3.94 -14.82 15.57
N GLN A 372 -4.13 -15.78 14.66
CA GLN A 372 -5.25 -16.72 14.69
C GLN A 372 -5.27 -17.60 15.95
N ARG A 373 -4.10 -17.87 16.54
CA ARG A 373 -3.98 -18.71 17.74
C ARG A 373 -4.42 -18.01 19.03
N ASP A 374 -4.51 -16.68 19.02
CA ASP A 374 -4.75 -15.89 20.22
C ASP A 374 -5.30 -14.49 19.83
N PRO A 375 -6.62 -14.28 19.95
CA PRO A 375 -7.26 -13.02 19.61
C PRO A 375 -6.70 -11.79 20.35
N HIS A 376 -6.12 -11.96 21.55
CA HIS A 376 -5.52 -10.83 22.30
C HIS A 376 -4.31 -10.23 21.60
N ARG A 377 -3.59 -11.02 20.79
CA ARG A 377 -2.45 -10.54 20.00
C ARG A 377 -2.89 -9.52 18.95
N CYS A 378 -4.12 -9.65 18.43
CA CYS A 378 -4.66 -8.67 17.49
C CYS A 378 -4.79 -7.29 18.13
N LEU A 379 -5.27 -7.25 19.38
CA LEU A 379 -5.44 -6.00 20.12
C LEU A 379 -4.09 -5.31 20.37
N ALA A 380 -3.11 -6.07 20.85
CA ALA A 380 -1.76 -5.56 21.09
C ALA A 380 -1.15 -4.97 19.80
N THR A 381 -1.30 -5.67 18.68
CA THR A 381 -0.83 -5.21 17.36
C THR A 381 -1.59 -3.97 16.85
N LEU A 382 -2.87 -3.83 17.20
CA LEU A 382 -3.68 -2.64 16.89
C LEU A 382 -3.41 -1.46 17.83
N GLY A 383 -2.53 -1.62 18.82
CA GLY A 383 -2.30 -0.62 19.87
C GLY A 383 -3.50 -0.43 20.79
N LEU A 384 -4.40 -1.41 20.82
CA LEU A 384 -5.55 -1.45 21.72
C LEU A 384 -5.14 -2.25 22.96
N THR A 385 -4.99 -1.58 24.10
CA THR A 385 -4.73 -2.26 25.38
C THR A 385 -6.03 -2.60 26.08
N ILE A 386 -6.06 -3.77 26.72
CA ILE A 386 -7.04 -4.10 27.75
C ILE A 386 -6.83 -3.08 28.86
N GLY A 387 -7.76 -2.14 29.03
CA GLY A 387 -7.77 -1.32 30.23
C GLY A 387 -7.95 -2.26 31.41
N HIS A 388 -6.97 -2.34 32.31
CA HIS A 388 -7.29 -2.72 33.68
C HIS A 388 -8.26 -1.65 34.18
N HIS A 389 -9.56 -1.94 34.14
CA HIS A 389 -10.47 -1.36 35.10
C HIS A 389 -10.08 -1.96 36.44
N ASP A 390 -9.20 -1.27 37.15
CA ASP A 390 -9.02 -1.49 38.57
C ASP A 390 -10.34 -1.11 39.27
N ARG A 391 -11.07 -2.17 39.62
CA ARG A 391 -12.09 -2.34 40.68
C ARG A 391 -13.37 -1.51 40.62
#